data_AF-A0A4Q6XE14-F1
#
_entry.id   AF-A0A4Q6XE14-F1
#
_cell.length_a   1.000
_cell.length_b   1.000
_cell.length_c   1.000
_cell.angle_alpha   90.00
_cell.angle_beta   90.00
_cell.angle_gamma   90.00
#
_symmetry.space_group_name_H-M   'P 1'
#
loop_
_entity.id
_entity.type
_entity.pdbx_description
1 polymer ?
#
loop_
_entity_poly.entity_id
_entity_poly.type
_entity_poly.pdbx_seq_one_letter_code
_entity_poly.pdbx_strand_id
1 'polypeptide(L)'
;MPDDRDPRYIGLVHGYDRKPKRRLFDLLRQQGLQANQDVTFLTDGGEEVRALTEMITPEAEHVLDWFHIAMRLTVLEQYARGVAHHDENEGARLLREMQRIKWLLWHGNGHRARQHADDLRDDTKALELDYLHLAKFARSAQEFAVYIRSNAGSLINYGERFRAGERISSAMAESTVNAVVSKRFAKRQQMQWTRRGAHLLLQTRTRTLDGTLRPLFERWYPGLANDNFSDTA
;
A
#
# COMPACT_ATOMS: atom_id res chain seq x y z
N MET A 1 -18.27 -5.48 -8.40
CA MET A 1 -18.87 -5.17 -7.08
C MET A 1 -19.75 -3.96 -7.28
N PRO A 2 -20.88 -3.81 -6.60
CA PRO A 2 -21.66 -2.58 -6.69
C PRO A 2 -20.82 -1.39 -6.23
N ASP A 3 -20.73 -0.34 -7.05
CA ASP A 3 -19.93 0.87 -6.76
C ASP A 3 -20.56 1.75 -5.67
N ASP A 4 -21.78 1.43 -5.23
CA ASP A 4 -22.60 2.18 -4.28
C ASP A 4 -22.52 1.65 -2.84
N ARG A 5 -21.67 0.66 -2.56
CA ARG A 5 -21.52 0.09 -1.21
C ARG A 5 -20.47 0.83 -0.38
N ASP A 6 -20.77 0.96 0.91
CA ASP A 6 -19.84 1.51 1.89
C ASP A 6 -18.53 0.70 1.94
N PRO A 7 -17.37 1.38 2.07
CA PRO A 7 -16.09 0.71 2.17
C PRO A 7 -16.05 -0.20 3.40
N ARG A 8 -15.40 -1.36 3.25
CA ARG A 8 -15.15 -2.31 4.35
C ARG A 8 -13.67 -2.47 4.61
N TYR A 9 -13.33 -2.67 5.87
CA TYR A 9 -11.94 -2.75 6.32
C TYR A 9 -11.66 -4.09 6.97
N ILE A 10 -10.53 -4.69 6.59
CA ILE A 10 -10.00 -5.87 7.25
C ILE A 10 -8.63 -5.54 7.85
N GLY A 11 -8.48 -5.77 9.15
CA GLY A 11 -7.21 -5.69 9.86
C GLY A 11 -6.80 -7.08 10.33
N LEU A 12 -5.51 -7.40 10.30
CA LEU A 12 -4.98 -8.66 10.80
C LEU A 12 -3.51 -8.52 11.19
N VAL A 13 -3.01 -9.51 11.92
CA VAL A 13 -1.58 -9.63 12.28
C VAL A 13 -1.08 -10.89 11.62
N HIS A 14 -0.08 -10.75 10.75
CA HIS A 14 0.52 -11.88 10.06
C HIS A 14 1.08 -12.91 11.06
N GLY A 15 0.90 -14.19 10.77
CA GLY A 15 1.30 -15.29 11.65
C GLY A 15 0.52 -15.42 12.96
N TYR A 16 -0.51 -14.59 13.22
CA TYR A 16 -1.43 -14.75 14.35
C TYR A 16 -2.86 -15.08 13.90
N ASP A 17 -3.35 -14.41 12.85
CA ASP A 17 -4.63 -14.77 12.26
C ASP A 17 -4.52 -16.16 11.61
N ARG A 18 -5.37 -17.09 12.05
CA ARG A 18 -5.34 -18.49 11.59
C ARG A 18 -5.99 -18.69 10.23
N LYS A 19 -6.89 -17.79 9.81
CA LYS A 19 -7.67 -17.94 8.56
C LYS A 19 -7.84 -16.60 7.81
N PRO A 20 -6.76 -15.84 7.56
CA PRO A 20 -6.85 -14.50 7.00
C PRO A 20 -7.46 -14.50 5.58
N LYS A 21 -7.08 -15.47 4.73
CA LYS A 21 -7.67 -15.63 3.38
C LYS A 21 -9.18 -15.83 3.41
N ARG A 22 -9.66 -16.75 4.26
CA ARG A 22 -11.09 -17.03 4.41
C ARG A 22 -11.84 -15.78 4.87
N ARG A 23 -11.29 -15.03 5.82
CA ARG A 23 -11.92 -13.78 6.29
C ARG A 23 -12.03 -12.74 5.19
N LEU A 24 -10.99 -12.58 4.38
CA LEU A 24 -11.02 -11.68 3.24
C LEU A 24 -12.06 -12.13 2.21
N PHE A 25 -12.11 -13.43 1.89
CA PHE A 25 -13.11 -13.98 0.98
C PHE A 25 -14.55 -13.80 1.51
N ASP A 26 -14.79 -14.06 2.80
CA ASP A 26 -16.10 -13.86 3.43
C ASP A 26 -16.52 -12.38 3.40
N LEU A 27 -15.58 -11.45 3.61
CA LEU A 27 -15.80 -10.01 3.49
C LEU A 27 -16.20 -9.63 2.06
N LEU A 28 -15.46 -10.13 1.06
CA LEU A 28 -15.75 -9.87 -0.35
C LEU A 28 -17.13 -10.44 -0.75
N ARG A 29 -17.48 -11.65 -0.28
CA ARG A 29 -18.83 -12.21 -0.50
C ARG A 29 -19.93 -11.37 0.14
N GLN A 30 -19.73 -10.87 1.36
CA GLN A 30 -20.68 -9.95 2.01
C GLN A 30 -20.83 -8.64 1.23
N GLN A 31 -19.75 -8.19 0.58
CA GLN A 31 -19.75 -7.04 -0.31
C GLN A 31 -20.34 -7.34 -1.70
N GLY A 32 -20.77 -8.58 -1.96
CA GLY A 32 -21.50 -8.97 -3.16
C GLY A 32 -20.65 -9.61 -4.24
N LEU A 33 -19.44 -10.09 -3.92
CA LEU A 33 -18.58 -10.80 -4.88
C LEU A 33 -19.33 -11.99 -5.48
N GLN A 34 -19.50 -11.95 -6.80
CA GLN A 34 -20.07 -13.05 -7.58
C GLN A 34 -18.97 -14.00 -8.06
N ALA A 35 -19.37 -15.21 -8.44
CA ALA A 35 -18.46 -16.14 -9.10
C ALA A 35 -17.97 -15.53 -10.42
N ASN A 36 -16.68 -15.70 -10.71
CA ASN A 36 -16.01 -15.26 -11.93
C ASN A 36 -16.03 -13.74 -12.18
N GLN A 37 -16.22 -12.95 -11.11
CA GLN A 37 -16.21 -11.50 -11.22
C GLN A 37 -14.77 -10.99 -11.18
N ASP A 38 -14.42 -10.08 -12.09
CA ASP A 38 -13.14 -9.40 -12.06
C ASP A 38 -12.94 -8.65 -10.72
N VAL A 39 -11.76 -8.84 -10.14
CA VAL A 39 -11.32 -8.17 -8.91
C VAL A 39 -9.89 -7.68 -9.09
N THR A 40 -9.69 -6.37 -8.95
CA THR A 40 -8.35 -5.78 -8.93
C THR A 40 -7.86 -5.58 -7.51
N PHE A 41 -6.72 -6.18 -7.17
CA PHE A 41 -5.98 -5.94 -5.95
C PHE A 41 -4.88 -4.91 -6.19
N LEU A 42 -5.09 -3.68 -5.71
CA LEU A 42 -4.04 -2.67 -5.61
C LEU A 42 -3.24 -2.92 -4.32
N THR A 43 -1.96 -3.25 -4.44
CA THR A 43 -1.10 -3.58 -3.30
C THR A 43 0.21 -2.79 -3.33
N ASP A 44 0.82 -2.60 -2.16
CA ASP A 44 2.13 -1.96 -2.03
C ASP A 44 3.29 -2.82 -2.56
N GLY A 45 3.02 -4.06 -3.00
CA GLY A 45 4.03 -5.02 -3.47
C GLY A 45 4.70 -5.83 -2.37
N GLY A 46 4.15 -5.82 -1.14
CA GLY A 46 4.56 -6.70 -0.06
C GLY A 46 4.15 -8.16 -0.31
N GLU A 47 5.07 -9.10 -0.12
CA GLU A 47 4.84 -10.53 -0.37
C GLU A 47 3.68 -11.10 0.46
N GLU A 48 3.54 -10.68 1.72
CA GLU A 48 2.48 -11.13 2.61
C GLU A 48 1.08 -10.73 2.11
N VAL A 49 0.94 -9.50 1.61
CA VAL A 49 -0.32 -8.98 1.07
C VAL A 49 -0.64 -9.67 -0.25
N ARG A 50 0.36 -9.85 -1.11
CA ARG A 50 0.20 -10.60 -2.37
C ARG A 50 -0.28 -12.02 -2.08
N ALA A 51 0.41 -12.74 -1.19
CA ALA A 51 0.05 -14.09 -0.79
C ALA A 51 -1.36 -14.16 -0.20
N LEU A 52 -1.80 -13.17 0.56
CA LEU A 52 -3.17 -13.09 1.09
C LEU A 52 -4.22 -12.98 -0.02
N THR A 53 -3.92 -12.20 -1.06
CA THR A 53 -4.84 -11.92 -2.17
C THR A 53 -4.83 -12.98 -3.28
N GLU A 54 -3.78 -13.80 -3.35
CA GLU A 54 -3.65 -14.88 -4.33
C GLU A 54 -4.78 -15.92 -4.21
N MET A 55 -5.35 -16.26 -5.38
CA MET A 55 -6.38 -17.27 -5.58
C MET A 55 -7.71 -16.98 -4.87
N ILE A 56 -8.03 -15.70 -4.62
CA ILE A 56 -9.36 -15.31 -4.12
C ILE A 56 -10.44 -15.49 -5.18
N THR A 57 -10.14 -15.15 -6.43
CA THR A 57 -10.95 -15.44 -7.62
C THR A 57 -10.03 -15.75 -8.79
N PRO A 58 -10.41 -16.65 -9.73
CA PRO A 58 -9.59 -16.96 -10.91
C PRO A 58 -9.24 -15.74 -11.77
N GLU A 59 -10.11 -14.72 -11.78
CA GLU A 59 -10.04 -13.49 -12.56
C GLU A 59 -9.41 -12.32 -11.78
N ALA A 60 -8.67 -12.63 -10.70
CA ALA A 60 -8.03 -11.61 -9.88
C ALA A 60 -6.83 -10.99 -10.62
N GLU A 61 -6.84 -9.67 -10.76
CA GLU A 61 -5.69 -8.90 -11.25
C GLU A 61 -4.92 -8.32 -10.05
N HIS A 62 -3.59 -8.42 -10.06
CA HIS A 62 -2.73 -7.80 -9.05
C HIS A 62 -1.96 -6.64 -9.65
N VAL A 63 -2.16 -5.45 -9.10
CA VAL A 63 -1.60 -4.20 -9.59
C VAL A 63 -0.76 -3.57 -8.50
N LEU A 64 0.47 -3.20 -8.86
CA LEU A 64 1.35 -2.48 -7.95
C LEU A 64 0.83 -1.05 -7.79
N ASP A 65 0.71 -0.59 -6.56
CA ASP A 65 0.13 0.73 -6.28
C ASP A 65 1.05 1.87 -6.74
N TRP A 66 0.52 2.72 -7.62
CA TRP A 66 1.24 3.89 -8.14
C TRP A 66 1.71 4.85 -7.06
N PHE A 67 0.96 5.02 -5.97
CA PHE A 67 1.37 5.89 -4.85
C PHE A 67 2.66 5.39 -4.20
N HIS A 68 2.79 4.08 -4.00
CA HIS A 68 3.98 3.48 -3.42
C HIS A 68 5.21 3.61 -4.34
N ILE A 69 5.01 3.46 -5.64
CA ILE A 69 6.05 3.71 -6.66
C ILE A 69 6.49 5.18 -6.61
N ALA A 70 5.54 6.11 -6.69
CA ALA A 70 5.81 7.55 -6.71
C ALA A 70 6.48 8.04 -5.42
N MET A 71 6.06 7.52 -4.27
CA MET A 71 6.65 7.83 -2.96
C MET A 71 8.12 7.39 -2.90
N ARG A 72 8.44 6.18 -3.35
CA ARG A 72 9.83 5.68 -3.38
C ARG A 72 10.71 6.51 -4.30
N LEU A 73 10.22 6.87 -5.49
CA LEU A 73 10.92 7.78 -6.40
C LEU A 73 11.15 9.16 -5.77
N THR A 74 10.16 9.71 -5.06
CA THR A 74 10.28 11.00 -4.38
C THR A 74 11.40 10.99 -3.32
N VAL A 75 11.56 9.88 -2.59
CA VAL A 75 12.66 9.73 -1.62
C VAL A 75 14.02 9.75 -2.32
N LEU A 76 14.16 9.04 -3.44
CA LEU A 76 15.39 9.05 -4.23
C LEU A 76 15.70 10.44 -4.79
N GLU A 77 14.67 11.18 -5.25
CA GLU A 77 14.84 12.55 -5.73
C GLU A 77 15.37 13.48 -4.65
N GLN A 78 14.99 13.30 -3.37
CA GLN A 78 15.55 14.09 -2.27
C GLN A 78 17.05 13.84 -2.08
N TYR A 79 17.49 12.59 -2.20
CA TYR A 79 18.92 12.28 -2.14
C TYR A 79 19.69 12.85 -3.33
N ALA A 80 19.13 12.75 -4.54
CA ALA A 80 19.74 13.32 -5.74
C ALA A 80 19.85 14.86 -5.68
N ARG A 81 18.90 15.55 -5.04
CA ARG A 81 19.03 16.99 -4.72
C ARG A 81 20.16 17.26 -3.73
N GLY A 82 20.35 16.37 -2.76
CA GLY A 82 21.53 16.39 -1.88
C GLY A 82 22.83 16.29 -2.68
N VAL A 83 22.92 15.34 -3.62
CA VAL A 83 24.06 15.22 -4.55
C VAL A 83 24.27 16.51 -5.35
N ALA A 84 23.21 17.14 -5.84
CA ALA A 84 23.29 18.39 -6.61
C ALA A 84 23.95 19.56 -5.86
N HIS A 85 23.97 19.53 -4.52
CA HIS A 85 24.70 20.53 -3.73
C HIS A 85 26.22 20.31 -3.69
N HIS A 86 26.69 19.09 -3.98
CA HIS A 86 28.11 18.74 -4.03
C HIS A 86 28.63 18.64 -5.47
N ASP A 87 27.80 18.14 -6.39
CA ASP A 87 28.04 18.08 -7.83
C ASP A 87 26.72 18.34 -8.57
N GLU A 88 26.58 19.55 -9.10
CA GLU A 88 25.35 20.00 -9.78
C GLU A 88 25.06 19.17 -11.03
N ASN A 89 26.09 18.85 -11.82
CA ASN A 89 25.91 18.12 -13.08
C ASN A 89 25.44 16.69 -12.81
N GLU A 90 26.06 16.03 -11.83
CA GLU A 90 25.74 14.66 -11.46
C GLU A 90 24.38 14.56 -10.79
N GLY A 91 24.06 15.49 -9.87
CA GLY A 91 22.73 15.57 -9.27
C GLY A 91 21.62 15.79 -10.31
N ALA A 92 21.85 16.69 -11.28
CA ALA A 92 20.90 16.92 -12.37
C ALA A 92 20.75 15.70 -13.29
N ARG A 93 21.83 14.94 -13.55
CA ARG A 93 21.80 13.69 -14.32
C ARG A 93 20.92 12.65 -13.62
N LEU A 94 21.13 12.43 -12.32
CA LEU A 94 20.36 11.46 -11.53
C LEU A 94 18.87 11.83 -11.45
N LEU A 95 18.55 13.12 -11.28
CA LEU A 95 17.15 13.59 -11.30
C LEU A 95 16.47 13.32 -12.65
N ARG A 96 17.16 13.52 -13.77
CA ARG A 96 16.64 13.19 -15.10
C ARG A 96 16.39 11.69 -15.27
N GLU A 97 17.30 10.84 -14.78
CA GLU A 97 17.10 9.38 -14.82
C GLU A 97 15.89 8.94 -13.98
N MET A 98 15.64 9.55 -12.82
CA MET A 98 14.43 9.27 -12.02
C MET A 98 13.14 9.69 -12.75
N GLN A 99 13.12 10.86 -13.41
CA GLN A 99 11.96 11.25 -14.24
C GLN A 99 11.76 10.28 -15.41
N ARG A 100 12.85 9.78 -16.00
CA ARG A 100 12.78 8.79 -17.07
C ARG A 100 12.19 7.46 -16.59
N ILE A 101 12.64 6.96 -15.44
CA ILE A 101 12.08 5.75 -14.81
C ILE A 101 10.58 5.95 -14.56
N LYS A 102 10.20 7.08 -13.95
CA LYS A 102 8.79 7.42 -13.67
C LYS A 102 7.95 7.42 -14.94
N TRP A 103 8.44 8.05 -16.01
CA TRP A 103 7.76 8.10 -17.30
C TRP A 103 7.59 6.71 -17.91
N LEU A 104 8.67 5.90 -17.92
CA LEU A 104 8.61 4.54 -18.43
C LEU A 104 7.60 3.68 -17.66
N LEU A 105 7.59 3.76 -16.34
CA LEU A 105 6.59 3.07 -15.50
C LEU A 105 5.18 3.55 -15.82
N TRP A 106 4.96 4.86 -15.89
CA TRP A 106 3.64 5.46 -16.19
C TRP A 106 3.06 4.95 -17.50
N HIS A 107 3.91 4.74 -18.51
CA HIS A 107 3.52 4.27 -19.84
C HIS A 107 3.61 2.73 -20.02
N GLY A 108 3.71 1.97 -18.94
CA GLY A 108 3.71 0.50 -18.99
C GLY A 108 5.01 -0.12 -19.51
N ASN A 109 6.08 0.65 -19.67
CA ASN A 109 7.38 0.16 -20.12
C ASN A 109 8.21 -0.39 -18.96
N GLY A 110 7.67 -1.42 -18.29
CA GLY A 110 8.29 -2.03 -17.10
C GLY A 110 9.64 -2.70 -17.37
N HIS A 111 9.90 -3.17 -18.59
CA HIS A 111 11.20 -3.73 -18.95
C HIS A 111 12.31 -2.66 -18.93
N ARG A 112 12.14 -1.58 -19.69
CA ARG A 112 13.15 -0.50 -19.71
C ARG A 112 13.24 0.22 -18.38
N ALA A 113 12.12 0.41 -17.68
CA ALA A 113 12.13 1.01 -16.35
C ALA A 113 13.01 0.22 -15.37
N ARG A 114 13.01 -1.12 -15.44
CA ARG A 114 13.90 -1.96 -14.62
C ARG A 114 15.37 -1.79 -14.97
N GLN A 115 15.71 -1.71 -16.26
CA GLN A 115 17.08 -1.45 -16.71
C GLN A 115 17.58 -0.13 -16.13
N HIS A 116 16.82 0.96 -16.31
CA HIS A 116 17.17 2.26 -15.75
C HIS A 116 17.23 2.27 -14.21
N ALA A 117 16.41 1.48 -13.52
CA ALA A 117 16.48 1.34 -12.07
C ALA A 117 17.74 0.58 -11.61
N ASP A 118 18.18 -0.44 -12.35
CA ASP A 118 19.42 -1.15 -12.10
C ASP A 118 20.65 -0.27 -12.42
N ASP A 119 20.61 0.51 -13.50
CA ASP A 119 21.65 1.50 -13.83
C ASP A 119 21.76 2.57 -12.75
N LEU A 120 20.62 3.14 -12.31
CA LEU A 120 20.58 4.12 -11.20
C LEU A 120 21.20 3.53 -9.92
N ARG A 121 20.89 2.28 -9.59
CA ARG A 121 21.49 1.59 -8.45
C ARG A 121 23.01 1.50 -8.57
N ASP A 122 23.53 1.20 -9.74
CA ASP A 122 24.98 1.07 -9.95
C ASP A 122 25.67 2.44 -9.94
N ASP A 123 25.06 3.44 -10.59
CA ASP A 123 25.50 4.83 -10.56
C ASP A 123 25.61 5.36 -9.13
N THR A 124 24.57 5.17 -8.31
CA THR A 124 24.60 5.64 -6.91
C THR A 124 25.67 4.97 -6.05
N LYS A 125 26.11 3.75 -6.38
CA LYS A 125 27.20 3.07 -5.69
C LYS A 125 28.58 3.57 -6.13
N ALA A 126 28.69 4.03 -7.38
CA ALA A 126 29.94 4.51 -7.96
C ALA A 126 30.25 5.99 -7.60
N LEU A 127 29.30 6.70 -7.00
CA LEU A 127 29.50 8.07 -6.54
C LEU A 127 30.58 8.15 -5.46
N GLU A 128 31.53 9.07 -5.64
CA GLU A 128 32.58 9.41 -4.68
C GLU A 128 32.46 10.90 -4.31
N LEU A 129 31.57 11.20 -3.36
CA LEU A 129 31.28 12.57 -2.92
C LEU A 129 31.31 12.66 -1.39
N ASP A 130 31.72 13.81 -0.86
CA ASP A 130 31.63 14.11 0.58
C ASP A 130 30.18 14.48 0.99
N TYR A 131 29.25 13.57 0.71
CA TYR A 131 27.83 13.71 1.01
C TYR A 131 27.42 12.71 2.10
N LEU A 132 27.04 13.22 3.28
CA LEU A 132 26.70 12.42 4.47
C LEU A 132 25.65 11.32 4.23
N HIS A 133 24.75 11.48 3.26
CA HIS A 133 23.69 10.51 3.00
C HIS A 133 23.93 9.62 1.79
N LEU A 134 25.13 9.62 1.22
CA LEU A 134 25.46 8.83 0.03
C LEU A 134 25.22 7.33 0.21
N ALA A 135 25.65 6.77 1.34
CA ALA A 135 25.41 5.36 1.66
C ALA A 135 23.92 5.02 1.82
N LYS A 136 23.10 5.96 2.32
CA LYS A 136 21.64 5.78 2.41
C LYS A 136 21.01 5.86 1.03
N PHE A 137 21.47 6.77 0.18
CA PHE A 137 21.00 6.91 -1.18
C PHE A 137 21.25 5.63 -2.00
N ALA A 138 22.48 5.11 -2.00
CA ALA A 138 22.83 3.86 -2.69
C ALA A 138 21.98 2.67 -2.19
N ARG A 139 21.73 2.59 -0.88
CA ARG A 139 20.83 1.58 -0.31
C ARG A 139 19.40 1.74 -0.79
N SER A 140 18.85 2.96 -0.76
CA SER A 140 17.48 3.21 -1.23
C SER A 140 17.33 2.94 -2.72
N ALA A 141 18.33 3.25 -3.54
CA ALA A 141 18.33 2.93 -4.97
C ALA A 141 18.35 1.41 -5.21
N GLN A 142 19.17 0.66 -4.45
CA GLN A 142 19.19 -0.80 -4.44
C GLN A 142 17.82 -1.40 -4.05
N GLU A 143 17.22 -0.90 -2.97
CA GLU A 143 15.90 -1.35 -2.51
C GLU A 143 14.82 -1.06 -3.55
N PHE A 144 14.87 0.11 -4.22
CA PHE A 144 13.95 0.45 -5.29
C PHE A 144 14.09 -0.44 -6.52
N ALA A 145 15.32 -0.71 -6.97
CA ALA A 145 15.56 -1.63 -8.10
C ALA A 145 15.05 -3.04 -7.80
N VAL A 146 15.31 -3.55 -6.60
CA VAL A 146 14.77 -4.85 -6.13
C VAL A 146 13.25 -4.82 -6.12
N TYR A 147 12.64 -3.75 -5.58
CA TYR A 147 11.21 -3.59 -5.47
C TYR A 147 10.48 -3.60 -6.83
N ILE A 148 11.00 -2.88 -7.82
CA ILE A 148 10.41 -2.89 -9.18
C ILE A 148 10.59 -4.27 -9.83
N ARG A 149 11.74 -4.92 -9.61
CA ARG A 149 12.00 -6.26 -10.14
C ARG A 149 11.09 -7.33 -9.52
N SER A 150 10.92 -7.33 -8.20
CA SER A 150 10.09 -8.32 -7.49
C SER A 150 8.60 -8.18 -7.84
N ASN A 151 8.17 -6.97 -8.23
CA ASN A 151 6.79 -6.68 -8.56
C ASN A 151 6.53 -6.53 -10.07
N ALA A 152 7.45 -7.01 -10.92
CA ALA A 152 7.36 -6.83 -12.37
C ALA A 152 6.08 -7.38 -12.99
N GLY A 153 5.52 -8.47 -12.45
CA GLY A 153 4.26 -9.06 -12.91
C GLY A 153 3.02 -8.25 -12.55
N SER A 154 3.14 -7.26 -11.67
CA SER A 154 2.04 -6.36 -11.25
C SER A 154 2.17 -4.94 -11.82
N LEU A 155 3.17 -4.70 -12.67
CA LEU A 155 3.34 -3.44 -13.38
C LEU A 155 2.43 -3.41 -14.62
N ILE A 156 1.73 -2.30 -14.79
CA ILE A 156 0.76 -2.08 -15.86
C ILE A 156 1.01 -0.74 -16.56
N ASN A 157 0.23 -0.44 -17.61
CA ASN A 157 0.16 0.90 -18.18
C ASN A 157 -0.73 1.81 -17.32
N TYR A 158 -0.14 2.46 -16.31
CA TYR A 158 -0.88 3.33 -15.38
C TYR A 158 -1.55 4.51 -16.08
N GLY A 159 -0.90 5.09 -17.09
CA GLY A 159 -1.45 6.23 -17.83
C GLY A 159 -2.68 5.86 -18.65
N GLU A 160 -2.73 4.64 -19.19
CA GLU A 160 -3.92 4.11 -19.88
C GLU A 160 -5.04 3.83 -18.89
N ARG A 161 -4.73 3.13 -17.80
CA ARG A 161 -5.70 2.81 -16.74
C ARG A 161 -6.32 4.07 -16.12
N PHE A 162 -5.49 5.10 -15.87
CA PHE A 162 -5.95 6.40 -15.40
C PHE A 162 -6.90 7.08 -16.39
N ARG A 163 -6.57 7.05 -17.69
CA ARG A 163 -7.43 7.60 -18.75
C ARG A 163 -8.75 6.85 -18.90
N ALA A 164 -8.78 5.56 -18.55
CA ALA A 164 -9.98 4.75 -18.47
C ALA A 164 -10.84 5.04 -17.22
N GLY A 165 -10.38 5.90 -16.29
CA GLY A 165 -11.08 6.21 -15.05
C GLY A 165 -10.94 5.14 -13.96
N GLU A 166 -10.09 4.14 -14.19
CA GLU A 166 -9.85 3.06 -13.24
C GLU A 166 -8.87 3.46 -12.12
N ARG A 167 -8.98 2.79 -10.96
CA ARG A 167 -8.11 3.09 -9.83
C ARG A 167 -6.69 2.59 -10.08
N ILE A 168 -5.72 3.48 -9.88
CA ILE A 168 -4.29 3.18 -9.95
C ILE A 168 -3.57 3.31 -8.60
N SER A 169 -4.26 3.85 -7.59
CA SER A 169 -3.62 4.27 -6.34
C SER A 169 -4.48 4.00 -5.12
N SER A 170 -3.83 3.59 -4.02
CA SER A 170 -4.46 3.45 -2.71
C SER A 170 -4.23 4.66 -1.78
N ALA A 171 -3.73 5.80 -2.28
CA ALA A 171 -3.39 6.98 -1.47
C ALA A 171 -4.50 7.43 -0.50
N MET A 172 -5.77 7.32 -0.91
CA MET A 172 -6.91 7.58 -0.01
C MET A 172 -6.99 6.57 1.13
N ALA A 173 -6.83 5.28 0.84
CA ALA A 173 -6.84 4.20 1.83
C ALA A 173 -5.64 4.29 2.79
N GLU A 174 -4.49 4.79 2.35
CA GLU A 174 -3.31 4.98 3.21
C GLU A 174 -3.56 5.91 4.41
N SER A 175 -4.35 6.95 4.21
CA SER A 175 -4.78 7.83 5.30
C SER A 175 -5.64 7.08 6.33
N THR A 176 -6.50 6.18 5.85
CA THR A 176 -7.37 5.34 6.69
C THR A 176 -6.56 4.27 7.43
N VAL A 177 -5.60 3.62 6.77
CA VAL A 177 -4.65 2.69 7.41
C VAL A 177 -3.89 3.41 8.52
N ASN A 178 -3.43 4.63 8.26
CA ASN A 178 -2.80 5.45 9.28
C ASN A 178 -3.74 5.74 10.46
N ALA A 179 -5.03 6.01 10.24
CA ALA A 179 -6.00 6.17 11.33
C ALA A 179 -6.15 4.88 12.17
N VAL A 180 -6.14 3.70 11.54
CA VAL A 180 -6.20 2.40 12.23
C VAL A 180 -4.94 2.11 13.03
N VAL A 181 -3.76 2.42 12.50
CA VAL A 181 -2.49 1.91 13.02
C VAL A 181 -1.70 2.98 13.78
N SER A 182 -1.56 4.19 13.23
CA SER A 182 -0.57 5.19 13.69
C SER A 182 -0.66 5.53 15.18
N LYS A 183 -1.85 5.81 15.72
CA LYS A 183 -2.01 6.38 17.09
C LYS A 183 -1.53 5.48 18.24
N ARG A 184 -1.43 4.16 18.06
CA ARG A 184 -1.02 3.24 19.16
C ARG A 184 0.02 2.20 18.76
N PHE A 185 0.33 2.10 17.47
CA PHE A 185 1.29 1.13 16.96
C PHE A 185 2.61 1.77 16.51
N ALA A 186 2.58 2.97 15.91
CA ALA A 186 3.77 3.54 15.26
C ALA A 186 4.15 4.96 15.70
N LYS A 187 3.18 5.78 16.12
CA LYS A 187 3.40 7.18 16.53
C LYS A 187 3.17 7.33 18.04
N ARG A 188 2.98 8.57 18.52
CA ARG A 188 2.75 8.92 19.94
C ARG A 188 1.89 7.88 20.67
N GLN A 189 2.26 7.51 21.90
CA GLN A 189 1.63 6.45 22.70
C GLN A 189 1.85 5.02 22.18
N GLN A 190 3.03 4.74 21.64
CA GLN A 190 3.46 3.38 21.30
C GLN A 190 3.40 2.49 22.56
N MET A 191 2.80 1.31 22.42
CA MET A 191 2.74 0.32 23.50
C MET A 191 3.39 -0.99 23.05
N GLN A 192 3.91 -1.76 24.01
CA GLN A 192 4.43 -3.10 23.76
C GLN A 192 3.24 -4.07 23.64
N TRP A 193 2.79 -4.31 22.42
CA TRP A 193 1.64 -5.15 22.15
C TRP A 193 2.04 -6.61 21.95
N THR A 194 1.31 -7.54 22.59
CA THR A 194 1.31 -8.93 22.15
C THR A 194 0.64 -9.06 20.78
N ARG A 195 1.01 -10.06 19.98
CA ARG A 195 0.35 -10.33 18.67
C ARG A 195 -1.18 -10.42 18.80
N ARG A 196 -1.67 -11.03 19.89
CA ARG A 196 -3.10 -11.09 20.24
C ARG A 196 -3.70 -9.72 20.50
N GLY A 197 -3.07 -8.91 21.36
CA GLY A 197 -3.57 -7.56 21.68
C GLY A 197 -3.63 -6.67 20.45
N ALA A 198 -2.57 -6.71 19.63
CA ALA A 198 -2.53 -6.02 18.34
C ALA A 198 -3.68 -6.45 17.41
N HIS A 199 -3.87 -7.76 17.24
CA HIS A 199 -4.91 -8.31 16.38
C HIS A 199 -6.32 -7.91 16.82
N LEU A 200 -6.63 -8.01 18.12
CA LEU A 200 -7.92 -7.63 18.67
C LEU A 200 -8.19 -6.12 18.51
N LEU A 201 -7.18 -5.28 18.75
CA LEU A 201 -7.31 -3.84 18.54
C LEU A 201 -7.59 -3.51 17.07
N LEU A 202 -6.92 -4.18 16.12
CA LEU A 202 -7.20 -4.03 14.70
C LEU A 202 -8.65 -4.42 14.38
N GLN A 203 -9.15 -5.54 14.92
CA GLN A 203 -10.55 -5.96 14.72
C GLN A 203 -11.56 -4.91 15.20
N THR A 204 -11.31 -4.30 16.35
CA THR A 204 -12.21 -3.26 16.88
C THR A 204 -12.16 -2.01 16.01
N ARG A 205 -10.94 -1.54 15.67
CA ARG A 205 -10.77 -0.30 14.91
C ARG A 205 -11.32 -0.38 13.49
N THR A 206 -11.11 -1.48 12.78
CA THR A 206 -11.68 -1.64 11.44
C THR A 206 -13.20 -1.62 11.47
N ARG A 207 -13.80 -2.25 12.49
CA ARG A 207 -15.25 -2.21 12.70
C ARG A 207 -15.79 -0.85 13.14
N THR A 208 -14.99 -0.06 13.85
CA THR A 208 -15.35 1.33 14.14
C THR A 208 -15.40 2.15 12.86
N LEU A 209 -14.43 1.95 11.96
CA LEU A 209 -14.33 2.71 10.71
C LEU A 209 -15.40 2.36 9.69
N ASP A 210 -15.78 1.09 9.56
CA ASP A 210 -16.87 0.70 8.66
C ASP A 210 -18.27 0.76 9.31
N GLY A 211 -18.37 1.27 10.54
CA GLY A 211 -19.63 1.43 11.27
C GLY A 211 -20.25 0.13 11.80
N THR A 212 -19.60 -1.03 11.63
CA THR A 212 -20.17 -2.33 12.01
C THR A 212 -19.95 -2.71 13.48
N LEU A 213 -19.18 -1.93 14.24
CA LEU A 213 -18.88 -2.25 15.64
C LEU A 213 -20.15 -2.27 16.51
N ARG A 214 -20.96 -1.21 16.47
CA ARG A 214 -22.18 -1.11 17.29
C ARG A 214 -23.19 -2.23 16.96
N PRO A 215 -23.55 -2.48 15.68
CA PRO A 215 -24.40 -3.61 15.32
C PRO A 215 -23.88 -4.98 15.79
N LEU A 216 -22.56 -5.17 15.84
CA LEU A 216 -21.98 -6.40 16.40
C LEU A 216 -22.25 -6.52 17.90
N PHE A 217 -22.08 -5.43 18.65
CA PHE A 217 -22.37 -5.41 20.09
C PHE A 217 -23.86 -5.60 20.38
N GLU A 218 -24.75 -4.99 19.61
CA GLU A 218 -26.20 -5.20 19.75
C GLU A 218 -26.60 -6.66 19.51
N ARG A 219 -25.94 -7.33 18.57
CA ARG A 219 -26.16 -8.77 18.33
C ARG A 219 -25.74 -9.63 19.51
N TRP A 220 -24.65 -9.27 20.19
CA TRP A 220 -24.17 -10.00 21.36
C TRP A 220 -24.93 -9.64 22.64
N TYR A 221 -25.39 -8.40 22.73
CA TYR A 221 -26.07 -7.82 23.87
C TYR A 221 -27.33 -7.09 23.39
N PRO A 222 -28.44 -7.81 23.15
CA PRO A 222 -29.66 -7.22 22.59
C PRO A 222 -30.22 -6.03 23.38
N GLY A 223 -29.98 -5.97 24.69
CA GLY A 223 -30.39 -4.84 25.54
C GLY A 223 -29.77 -3.49 25.15
N LEU A 224 -28.60 -3.48 24.50
CA LEU A 224 -27.93 -2.25 24.05
C LEU A 224 -28.71 -1.52 22.93
N ALA A 225 -29.57 -2.23 22.20
CA ALA A 225 -30.37 -1.64 21.12
C ALA A 225 -31.47 -0.69 21.66
N ASN A 226 -31.87 -0.86 22.92
CA ASN A 226 -33.01 -0.15 23.52
C ASN A 226 -32.65 1.22 24.12
N ASP A 227 -31.37 1.54 24.29
CA ASP A 227 -30.91 2.80 24.88
C ASP A 227 -30.99 4.01 23.91
N ASN A 228 -31.56 3.82 22.71
CA ASN A 228 -31.63 4.85 21.67
C ASN A 228 -32.96 5.65 21.65
N PHE A 229 -33.94 5.31 22.50
CA PHE A 229 -35.27 5.96 22.49
C PHE A 229 -35.55 6.89 23.68
N SER A 230 -34.57 7.16 24.55
CA SER A 230 -34.83 7.87 25.82
C SER A 230 -34.46 9.36 25.88
N ASP A 231 -34.03 9.99 24.78
CA ASP A 231 -33.74 11.44 24.76
C ASP A 231 -34.47 12.17 23.62
N THR A 232 -35.80 12.24 23.71
CA THR A 232 -36.57 13.38 23.18
C THR A 232 -37.80 13.56 24.08
N ALA A 233 -37.69 14.47 25.05
CA ALA A 233 -38.79 15.04 25.81
C ALA A 233 -38.73 16.56 25.66
#